data_AF-A0A553GTL5-F1
#
_entry.id   AF-A0A553GTL5-F1
#
_cell.length_a   1.000
_cell.length_b   1.000
_cell.length_c   1.000
_cell.angle_alpha   90.00
_cell.angle_beta   90.00
_cell.angle_gamma   90.00
#
_symmetry.space_group_name_H-M   'P 1'
#
loop_
_entity.id
_entity.type
_entity.pdbx_description
1 polymer ?
#
loop_
_entity_poly.entity_id
_entity_poly.type
_entity_poly.pdbx_seq_one_letter_code
_entity_poly.pdbx_strand_id
1 'polypeptide(L)'
;MPTDEHEGTFTNHLREEKAYVFFEQNYINKNIVLCFSDVRKISLVIKECPGMEYFITNESLSYLVAVNWYTIEISGGINLPSSKV
;
A
#
# COMPACT_ATOMS: atom_id res chain seq x y z
N MET A 1 -7.56 -6.86 6.16
CA MET A 1 -8.81 -6.16 5.78
C MET A 1 -9.21 -6.66 4.41
N PRO A 2 -10.50 -6.81 4.05
CA PRO A 2 -10.91 -7.24 2.71
C PRO A 2 -10.40 -6.31 1.62
N THR A 3 -9.79 -6.84 0.56
CA THR A 3 -9.24 -6.02 -0.53
C THR A 3 -10.35 -5.33 -1.32
N ASP A 4 -11.41 -6.04 -1.70
CA ASP A 4 -12.50 -5.53 -2.55
C ASP A 4 -13.14 -4.23 -2.05
N GLU A 5 -13.16 -4.02 -0.73
CA GLU A 5 -13.76 -2.84 -0.10
C GLU A 5 -12.76 -1.68 0.10
N HIS A 6 -11.46 -1.99 0.14
CA HIS A 6 -10.46 -1.08 0.70
C HIS A 6 -9.26 -0.81 -0.22
N GLU A 7 -9.00 -1.60 -1.26
CA GLU A 7 -7.80 -1.49 -2.11
C GLU A 7 -7.58 -0.05 -2.63
N GLY A 8 -8.64 0.54 -3.20
CA GLY A 8 -8.61 1.87 -3.79
C GLY A 8 -8.75 3.03 -2.80
N THR A 9 -8.86 2.78 -1.48
CA THR A 9 -9.09 3.84 -0.49
C THR A 9 -8.20 3.76 0.74
N PHE A 10 -7.68 2.58 1.06
CA PHE A 10 -6.91 2.29 2.27
C PHE A 10 -5.78 3.31 2.51
N THR A 11 -4.98 3.60 1.49
CA THR A 11 -3.83 4.50 1.62
C THR A 11 -4.21 5.94 1.93
N ASN A 12 -5.46 6.35 1.69
CA ASN A 12 -5.95 7.68 2.09
C ASN A 12 -6.02 7.86 3.60
N HIS A 13 -6.07 6.76 4.36
CA HIS A 13 -6.04 6.77 5.80
C HIS A 13 -4.60 6.79 6.34
N LEU A 14 -3.57 6.65 5.52
CA LEU A 14 -2.20 6.72 6.00
C LEU A 14 -1.75 8.17 6.20
N ARG A 15 -0.77 8.38 7.09
CA ARG A 15 -0.13 9.68 7.25
C ARG A 15 0.53 10.08 5.93
N GLU A 16 0.48 11.37 5.61
CA GLU A 16 1.25 11.92 4.49
C GLU A 16 2.75 11.70 4.72
N GLU A 17 3.33 10.79 3.95
CA GLU A 17 4.76 10.48 3.94
C GLU A 17 5.18 9.86 2.62
N LYS A 18 6.50 9.81 2.38
CA LYS A 18 7.08 9.13 1.23
C LYS A 18 6.92 7.62 1.38
N ALA A 19 6.55 6.96 0.29
CA ALA A 19 6.37 5.52 0.25
C ALA A 19 6.96 4.88 -0.99
N TYR A 20 7.31 3.61 -0.83
CA TYR A 20 7.86 2.73 -1.86
C TYR A 20 6.84 1.63 -2.13
N VAL A 21 6.52 1.43 -3.42
CA VAL A 21 5.55 0.44 -3.87
C VAL A 21 6.25 -0.58 -4.76
N PHE A 22 6.04 -1.85 -4.44
CA PHE A 22 6.59 -3.00 -5.13
C PHE A 22 5.44 -3.76 -5.77
N PHE A 23 5.22 -3.56 -7.07
CA PHE A 23 4.15 -4.24 -7.80
C PHE A 23 4.59 -5.65 -8.22
N GLU A 24 3.71 -6.63 -7.98
CA GLU A 24 3.73 -8.00 -8.50
C GLU A 24 5.12 -8.63 -8.57
N GLN A 25 5.89 -8.62 -7.48
CA GLN A 25 7.32 -8.94 -7.43
C GLN A 25 7.65 -10.37 -7.93
N ASN A 26 7.80 -10.50 -9.25
CA ASN A 26 8.12 -11.68 -10.00
C ASN A 26 9.50 -11.52 -10.66
N TYR A 27 9.93 -12.51 -11.45
CA TYR A 27 11.26 -12.50 -12.06
C TYR A 27 11.53 -11.27 -12.94
N ILE A 28 10.49 -10.69 -13.55
CA ILE A 28 10.58 -9.57 -14.49
C ILE A 28 10.73 -8.23 -13.76
N ASN A 29 9.97 -8.01 -12.68
CA ASN A 29 9.85 -6.71 -12.01
C ASN A 29 10.46 -6.67 -10.59
N LYS A 30 11.18 -7.71 -10.16
CA LYS A 30 11.87 -7.80 -8.84
C LYS A 30 12.79 -6.63 -8.45
N ASN A 31 13.21 -5.82 -9.43
CA ASN A 31 14.11 -4.68 -9.23
C ASN A 31 13.41 -3.33 -9.49
N ILE A 32 12.09 -3.34 -9.70
CA ILE A 32 11.30 -2.15 -9.97
C ILE A 32 10.59 -1.75 -8.68
N VAL A 33 10.84 -0.51 -8.28
CA VAL A 33 10.20 0.13 -7.13
C VAL A 33 9.66 1.47 -7.57
N LEU A 34 8.39 1.71 -7.30
CA LEU A 34 7.79 3.03 -7.52
C LEU A 34 7.90 3.85 -6.25
N CYS A 35 8.32 5.09 -6.39
CA CYS A 35 8.44 6.03 -5.29
C CYS A 35 7.33 7.06 -5.37
N PHE A 36 6.55 7.18 -4.29
CA PHE A 36 5.53 8.19 -4.11
C PHE A 36 6.00 9.18 -3.05
N SER A 37 5.94 10.48 -3.36
CA SER A 37 6.22 11.52 -2.35
C SER A 37 5.13 11.62 -1.28
N ASP A 38 3.95 11.07 -1.55
CA ASP A 38 2.81 10.98 -0.66
C ASP A 38 2.10 9.64 -0.88
N VAL A 39 2.16 8.76 0.13
CA VAL A 39 1.55 7.42 0.13
C VAL A 39 0.06 7.43 -0.22
N ARG A 40 -0.66 8.51 0.11
CA ARG A 40 -2.10 8.62 -0.15
C ARG A 40 -2.41 8.66 -1.66
N LYS A 41 -1.45 9.11 -2.48
CA LYS A 41 -1.59 9.15 -3.95
C LYS A 41 -1.60 7.76 -4.59
N ILE A 42 -1.17 6.73 -3.88
CA ILE A 42 -1.24 5.34 -4.37
C ILE A 42 -2.70 4.97 -4.67
N SER A 43 -3.66 5.43 -3.87
CA SER A 43 -5.09 5.16 -4.10
C SER A 43 -5.57 5.58 -5.49
N LEU A 44 -5.00 6.65 -6.06
CA LEU A 44 -5.34 7.14 -7.40
C LEU A 44 -4.83 6.20 -8.49
N VAL A 45 -3.67 5.58 -8.29
CA VAL A 45 -3.08 4.64 -9.26
C VAL A 45 -3.80 3.30 -9.19
N ILE A 46 -4.04 2.80 -7.97
CA ILE A 46 -4.68 1.50 -7.75
C ILE A 46 -6.13 1.46 -8.25
N LYS A 47 -6.87 2.58 -8.19
CA LYS A 47 -8.21 2.67 -8.78
C LYS A 47 -8.26 2.38 -10.28
N GLU A 48 -7.18 2.66 -11.00
CA GLU A 48 -7.05 2.37 -12.43
C GLU A 48 -6.48 0.96 -12.70
N CYS A 49 -5.93 0.30 -11.67
CA CYS A 49 -5.31 -1.02 -11.74
C CYS A 49 -5.78 -1.93 -10.57
N PRO A 50 -7.08 -2.25 -10.46
CA PRO A 50 -7.61 -3.04 -9.34
C PRO A 50 -7.15 -4.51 -9.41
N GLY A 51 -7.04 -5.14 -8.24
CA GLY A 51 -6.71 -6.57 -8.11
C GLY A 51 -5.23 -6.89 -8.36
N MET A 52 -4.35 -5.90 -8.30
CA MET A 52 -2.92 -6.16 -8.40
C MET A 52 -2.34 -6.52 -7.03
N GLU A 53 -1.38 -7.44 -7.00
CA GLU A 53 -0.62 -7.72 -5.79
C GLU A 53 0.50 -6.71 -5.62
N TYR A 54 0.62 -6.11 -4.44
CA TYR A 54 1.68 -5.14 -4.17
C TYR A 54 2.04 -5.01 -2.70
N PHE A 55 3.24 -4.49 -2.48
CA PHE A 55 3.73 -4.13 -1.15
C PHE A 55 3.96 -2.63 -1.04
N ILE A 56 3.69 -2.06 0.14
CA ILE A 56 4.01 -0.67 0.48
C ILE A 56 4.86 -0.64 1.74
N THR A 57 5.91 0.18 1.73
CA THR A 57 6.67 0.55 2.92
C THR A 57 7.10 2.01 2.86
N ASN A 58 7.45 2.61 3.99
CA ASN A 58 8.00 3.95 4.03
C ASN A 58 9.54 3.94 4.01
N GLU A 59 10.15 5.12 4.04
CA GLU A 59 11.60 5.29 3.96
C GLU A 59 12.38 4.71 5.15
N SER A 60 11.77 4.68 6.33
CA SER A 60 12.39 4.10 7.52
C SER A 60 12.14 2.60 7.67
N LEU A 61 11.41 1.97 6.74
CA LEU A 61 10.96 0.58 6.82
C LEU A 61 10.21 0.27 8.13
N SER A 62 9.47 1.24 8.66
CA SER A 62 8.78 1.11 9.95
C SER A 62 7.48 0.32 9.86
N TYR A 63 6.94 0.13 8.65
CA TYR A 63 5.78 -0.72 8.40
C TYR A 63 5.88 -1.42 7.04
N LEU A 64 5.11 -2.49 6.89
CA LEU A 64 4.86 -3.17 5.62
C LEU A 64 3.36 -3.34 5.45
N VAL A 65 2.83 -2.91 4.33
CA VAL A 65 1.48 -3.26 3.86
C VAL A 65 1.63 -4.26 2.73
N ALA A 66 1.04 -5.43 2.87
CA ALA A 66 0.92 -6.42 1.80
C ALA A 66 -0.52 -6.45 1.31
N VAL A 67 -0.72 -6.22 0.02
CA VAL A 67 -2.03 -6.28 -0.64
C VAL A 67 -2.02 -7.43 -1.63
N ASN A 68 -2.93 -8.37 -1.44
CA ASN A 68 -3.22 -9.45 -2.38
C ASN A 68 -4.71 -9.46 -2.75
N TRP A 69 -5.12 -10.44 -3.55
CA TRP A 69 -6.49 -10.55 -4.06
C TRP A 69 -7.57 -10.66 -2.98
N TYR A 70 -7.22 -11.02 -1.75
CA TYR A 70 -8.17 -11.33 -0.70
C TYR A 70 -8.07 -10.38 0.50
N THR A 71 -6.85 -9.95 0.82
CA THR A 71 -6.60 -9.18 2.02
C THR A 71 -5.50 -8.14 1.87
N ILE A 72 -5.69 -7.06 2.63
CA ILE A 72 -4.67 -6.09 3.03
C ILE A 72 -4.17 -6.50 4.43
N GLU A 73 -2.91 -6.88 4.51
CA GLU A 73 -2.21 -7.21 5.75
C GLU A 73 -1.20 -6.12 6.09
N ILE A 74 -1.05 -5.84 7.38
CA ILE A 74 -0.18 -4.77 7.85
C ILE A 74 0.69 -5.26 9.00
N SER A 75 1.98 -4.94 8.96
CA SER A 75 2.94 -5.23 10.02
C SER A 75 3.77 -3.98 10.34
N GLY A 76 4.19 -3.85 11.60
CA GLY A 76 5.00 -2.73 12.07
C GLY A 76 4.19 -1.55 12.64
N GLY A 77 4.89 -0.46 12.90
CA GLY A 77 4.36 0.73 13.58
C GLY A 77 3.57 1.63 12.65
N ILE A 78 2.50 1.12 12.06
CA ILE A 78 1.59 1.95 11.27
C ILE A 78 0.68 2.73 12.22
N ASN A 79 0.70 4.05 12.13
CA ASN A 79 -0.30 4.89 12.81
C ASN A 79 -1.46 5.08 11.84
N LEU A 80 -2.43 4.17 11.89
CA LEU A 80 -3.74 4.45 11.31
C LEU A 80 -4.41 5.53 12.17
N PRO A 81 -4.98 6.59 11.58
CA PRO A 81 -5.81 7.52 12.32
C PRO A 81 -6.90 6.67 12.97
N SER A 82 -7.05 6.84 14.28
CA SER A 82 -8.01 6.12 15.10
C SER A 82 -9.43 6.36 14.56
N SER A 83 -9.87 5.50 13.64
CA SER A 83 -11.28 5.36 13.33
C SER A 83 -11.90 4.78 14.59
N LYS A 84 -12.78 5.57 15.22
CA LYS A 84 -13.75 5.07 16.19
C LYS A 84 -14.33 3.76 15.64
N VAL A 85 -14.00 2.66 16.31
CA VAL A 85 -14.76 1.40 16.22
C VAL A 85 -16.17 1.67 16.77
#